data_AF-A0A4S8MM15-F1
#
_entry.id   AF-A0A4S8MM15-F1
#
_cell.length_a   1.000
_cell.length_b   1.000
_cell.length_c   1.000
_cell.angle_alpha   90.00
_cell.angle_beta   90.00
_cell.angle_gamma   90.00
#
_symmetry.space_group_name_H-M   'P 1'
#
loop_
_entity.id
_entity.type
_entity.pdbx_description
1 polymer ?
#
loop_
_entity_poly.entity_id
_entity_poly.type
_entity_poly.pdbx_seq_one_letter_code
_entity_poly.pdbx_strand_id
1 'polypeptide(L)'
;MPYSVLSSLSSSSHRCLHVEGNKATSIVNQTSPQLMFPIDICPRTLIDTRTIKLVKFTKAETIPPYAILSHLWVEGEEVTHEELVHVWSTTYRKSGYQKIRTACEIASQDGYYYIWIDTCCIVQQDEMDLRENIPNMYGFYQNSGICYVYLPDVSSKKDFPRSRWFKRGWTLQELVAPRTVAFYDTYWRYLGDKRELKEEISRKTTISPDILSGTQSIQGIAIIDRMTWALERKTTKRQDLAYCLQGLLGVTVEPDYREFWLESFNRLGRALLKKYPELEKKLGVSDAQLSDPDYSFRDCAWERLMEIRDNMLEQRLNQRFTRRSSMTKRYVGNWDGASGPEDSSTAC
;
A
#
# COMPACT_ATOMS: atom_id res chain seq x y z
N MET A 1 9.09 25.55 14.32
CA MET A 1 7.89 24.99 14.96
C MET A 1 7.88 23.49 14.66
N PRO A 2 8.19 22.60 15.62
CA PRO A 2 8.13 21.18 15.35
C PRO A 2 6.65 20.75 15.38
N TYR A 3 6.11 20.34 14.24
CA TYR A 3 4.82 19.68 14.18
C TYR A 3 4.99 18.28 14.77
N SER A 4 4.50 18.06 16.00
CA SER A 4 4.44 16.73 16.60
C SER A 4 3.38 15.91 15.85
N VAL A 5 3.80 15.11 14.86
CA VAL A 5 2.94 14.17 14.11
C VAL A 5 2.25 13.17 15.04
N LEU A 6 2.81 12.94 16.23
CA LEU A 6 2.31 11.99 17.23
C LEU A 6 0.98 12.37 17.91
N SER A 7 0.55 13.64 17.91
CA SER A 7 -0.70 14.00 18.62
C SER A 7 -1.98 13.57 17.89
N SER A 8 -1.91 13.28 16.58
CA SER A 8 -3.06 12.81 15.77
C SER A 8 -3.06 11.29 15.51
N LEU A 9 -1.99 10.57 15.89
CA LEU A 9 -1.77 9.15 15.57
C LEU A 9 -2.59 8.13 16.39
N SER A 10 -3.61 8.56 17.15
CA SER A 10 -4.34 7.67 18.07
C SER A 10 -5.35 6.71 17.42
N SER A 11 -5.60 6.77 16.10
CA SER A 11 -6.74 6.05 15.50
C SER A 11 -6.37 5.11 14.35
N SER A 12 -6.83 3.87 14.50
CA SER A 12 -6.41 2.60 13.88
C SER A 12 -6.95 2.35 12.46
N SER A 13 -6.24 1.50 11.70
CA SER A 13 -6.66 1.06 10.36
C SER A 13 -6.58 -0.46 10.10
N HIS A 14 -6.36 -1.30 11.12
CA HIS A 14 -6.56 -2.77 11.01
C HIS A 14 -7.56 -3.31 12.05
N ARG A 15 -8.13 -2.43 12.85
CA ARG A 15 -9.20 -2.69 13.82
C ARG A 15 -10.31 -1.69 13.52
N CYS A 16 -11.50 -2.19 13.21
CA CYS A 16 -12.68 -1.33 13.09
C CYS A 16 -12.73 -0.39 14.30
N LEU A 17 -12.99 0.89 14.08
CA LEU A 17 -13.16 1.83 15.19
C LEU A 17 -14.65 1.89 15.53
N HIS A 18 -15.01 1.53 16.77
CA HIS A 18 -16.28 1.98 17.34
C HIS A 18 -16.02 3.35 17.93
N VAL A 19 -16.83 4.33 17.52
CA VAL A 19 -16.84 5.64 18.14
C VAL A 19 -18.16 5.76 18.89
N GLU A 20 -18.09 5.70 20.21
CA GLU A 20 -19.20 6.01 21.11
C GLU A 20 -18.75 7.20 21.99
N GLY A 21 -19.22 8.41 21.67
CA GLY A 21 -18.74 9.65 22.28
C GLY A 21 -17.26 9.95 21.99
N ASN A 22 -16.51 10.44 22.99
CA ASN A 22 -15.10 10.85 22.89
C ASN A 22 -14.08 9.70 23.05
N LYS A 23 -14.53 8.43 23.09
CA LYS A 23 -13.65 7.26 23.20
C LYS A 23 -13.61 6.49 21.88
N ALA A 24 -12.44 6.45 21.26
CA ALA A 24 -12.14 5.53 20.17
C ALA A 24 -11.70 4.19 20.74
N THR A 25 -12.51 3.15 20.58
CA THR A 25 -12.17 1.79 21.01
C THR A 25 -11.76 0.95 19.80
N SER A 26 -10.61 0.29 19.91
CA SER A 26 -10.03 -0.55 18.85
C SER A 26 -10.81 -1.87 18.78
N ILE A 27 -11.85 -1.95 17.93
CA ILE A 27 -12.61 -3.19 17.73
C ILE A 27 -11.80 -4.10 16.83
N VAL A 28 -11.47 -5.30 17.32
CA VAL A 28 -11.07 -6.42 16.46
C VAL A 28 -12.09 -6.51 15.32
N ASN A 29 -11.65 -6.46 14.06
CA ASN A 29 -12.57 -6.57 12.94
C ASN A 29 -13.34 -7.89 13.07
N GLN A 30 -14.66 -7.81 13.23
CA GLN A 30 -15.51 -8.96 13.54
C GLN A 30 -15.47 -10.06 12.45
N THR A 31 -14.93 -9.75 11.26
CA THR A 31 -14.84 -10.68 10.12
C THR A 31 -13.47 -11.33 9.92
N SER A 32 -12.40 -10.92 10.61
CA SER A 32 -11.08 -11.56 10.51
C SER A 32 -10.20 -11.23 11.71
N PRO A 33 -10.14 -12.11 12.73
CA PRO A 33 -9.35 -11.88 13.94
C PRO A 33 -7.83 -12.07 13.73
N GLN A 34 -7.40 -12.57 12.56
CA GLN A 34 -6.00 -12.92 12.26
C GLN A 34 -5.38 -12.00 11.22
N LEU A 35 -4.15 -11.56 11.47
CA LEU A 35 -3.32 -10.81 10.53
C LEU A 35 -2.98 -11.67 9.29
N MET A 36 -2.66 -11.03 8.16
CA MET A 36 -2.22 -11.76 6.97
C MET A 36 -0.84 -12.40 7.18
N PHE A 37 0.01 -11.72 7.97
CA PHE A 37 1.28 -12.24 8.44
C PHE A 37 1.33 -12.21 9.98
N PRO A 38 1.92 -13.22 10.63
CA PRO A 38 2.20 -13.19 12.06
C PRO A 38 3.02 -11.95 12.47
N ILE A 39 2.84 -11.47 13.71
CA ILE A 39 3.48 -10.23 14.20
C ILE A 39 5.01 -10.34 14.33
N ASP A 40 5.54 -11.55 14.39
CA ASP A 40 6.96 -11.88 14.46
C ASP A 40 7.65 -11.95 13.09
N ILE A 41 6.89 -11.83 11.99
CA ILE A 41 7.46 -11.64 10.65
C ILE A 41 7.95 -10.19 10.53
N CYS A 42 9.19 -9.97 10.93
CA CYS A 42 9.89 -8.69 10.92
C CYS A 42 11.23 -8.83 10.18
N PRO A 43 11.75 -7.75 9.58
CA PRO A 43 13.06 -7.78 8.95
C PRO A 43 14.15 -8.01 10.01
N ARG A 44 15.19 -8.76 9.64
CA ARG A 44 16.33 -9.05 10.55
C ARG A 44 17.49 -8.07 10.40
N THR A 45 17.51 -7.29 9.33
CA THR A 45 18.46 -6.21 9.12
C THR A 45 17.69 -4.89 9.11
N LEU A 46 18.09 -3.96 9.97
CA LEU A 46 17.49 -2.64 10.14
C LEU A 46 18.59 -1.56 10.16
N ILE A 47 18.22 -0.29 10.05
CA ILE A 47 19.13 0.84 10.23
C ILE A 47 18.85 1.48 11.58
N ASP A 48 19.88 1.69 12.41
CA ASP A 48 19.76 2.52 13.62
C ASP A 48 19.63 3.99 13.20
N THR A 49 18.53 4.64 13.62
CA THR A 49 18.16 5.99 13.15
C THR A 49 19.09 7.09 13.65
N ARG A 50 19.91 6.84 14.67
CA ARG A 50 20.86 7.82 15.21
C ARG A 50 22.21 7.73 14.53
N THR A 51 22.65 6.51 14.23
CA THR A 51 23.99 6.24 13.70
C THR A 51 24.00 6.03 12.19
N ILE A 52 22.84 5.75 11.58
CA ILE A 52 22.67 5.42 10.15
C ILE A 52 23.52 4.19 9.77
N LYS A 53 23.67 3.25 10.71
CA LYS A 53 24.38 2.00 10.51
C LYS A 53 23.41 0.84 10.49
N LEU A 54 23.75 -0.19 9.71
CA LEU A 54 23.01 -1.44 9.71
C LEU A 54 23.18 -2.17 11.05
N VAL A 55 22.08 -2.69 11.56
CA VAL A 55 21.98 -3.52 12.76
C VAL A 55 21.30 -4.83 12.35
N LYS A 56 21.97 -5.95 12.63
CA LYS A 56 21.46 -7.29 12.33
C LYS A 56 21.03 -7.97 13.62
N PHE A 57 19.81 -8.46 13.63
CA PHE A 57 19.23 -9.23 14.72
C PHE A 57 19.30 -10.72 14.38
N THR A 58 19.66 -11.53 15.37
CA THR A 58 19.62 -12.98 15.32
C THR A 58 18.17 -13.49 15.36
N LYS A 59 17.98 -14.78 15.05
CA LYS A 59 16.65 -15.42 15.10
C LYS A 59 16.06 -15.47 16.51
N ALA A 60 16.91 -15.46 17.55
CA ALA A 60 16.49 -15.53 18.94
C ALA A 60 16.07 -14.15 19.49
N GLU A 61 16.48 -13.06 18.84
CA GLU A 61 16.16 -11.70 19.28
C GLU A 61 14.76 -11.26 18.84
N THR A 62 14.08 -10.55 19.74
CA THR A 62 12.85 -9.84 19.43
C THR A 62 13.18 -8.55 18.71
N ILE A 63 12.51 -8.31 17.58
CA ILE A 63 12.67 -7.07 16.81
C ILE A 63 11.88 -5.95 17.50
N PRO A 64 12.52 -4.84 17.89
CA PRO A 64 11.81 -3.68 18.46
C PRO A 64 10.89 -3.02 17.43
N PRO A 65 9.94 -2.17 17.84
CA PRO A 65 9.16 -1.36 16.91
C PRO A 65 10.06 -0.57 15.95
N TYR A 66 9.74 -0.63 14.66
CA TYR A 66 10.52 0.00 13.59
C TYR A 66 9.61 0.77 12.64
N ALA A 67 10.19 1.81 12.02
CA ALA A 67 9.62 2.49 10.88
C ALA A 67 10.06 1.83 9.57
N ILE A 68 9.40 2.15 8.47
CA ILE A 68 9.78 1.66 7.14
C ILE A 68 9.75 2.80 6.11
N LEU A 69 10.72 2.84 5.20
CA LEU A 69 10.73 3.79 4.08
C LEU A 69 10.24 3.13 2.81
N SER A 70 9.20 3.71 2.22
CA SER A 70 8.72 3.46 0.87
C SER A 70 9.19 4.60 -0.03
N HIS A 71 9.88 4.27 -1.14
CA HIS A 71 10.42 5.28 -2.02
C HIS A 71 10.58 4.77 -3.46
N LEU A 72 10.74 5.71 -4.39
CA LEU A 72 11.10 5.39 -5.77
C LEU A 72 12.60 5.24 -5.89
N TRP A 73 13.04 4.09 -6.39
CA TRP A 73 14.44 3.86 -6.71
C TRP A 73 14.86 4.73 -7.89
N VAL A 74 15.97 5.44 -7.73
CA VAL A 74 16.63 6.23 -8.77
C VAL A 74 17.90 5.48 -9.18
N GLU A 75 17.99 5.14 -10.46
CA GLU A 75 19.10 4.37 -11.01
C GLU A 75 20.45 5.08 -10.76
N GLY A 76 21.43 4.33 -10.26
CA GLY A 76 22.76 4.84 -9.90
C GLY A 76 22.83 5.64 -8.59
N GLU A 77 21.68 6.07 -8.05
CA GLU A 77 21.59 7.01 -6.94
C GLU A 77 21.16 6.38 -5.61
N GLU A 78 20.64 5.14 -5.64
CA GLU A 78 20.36 4.41 -4.41
C GLU A 78 21.65 3.98 -3.69
N VAL A 79 21.57 3.92 -2.37
CA VAL A 79 22.63 3.37 -1.51
C VAL A 79 22.34 1.89 -1.30
N THR A 80 23.28 1.04 -1.71
CA THR A 80 23.16 -0.41 -1.52
C THR A 80 23.52 -0.82 -0.09
N HIS A 81 23.27 -2.08 0.27
CA HIS A 81 23.72 -2.66 1.53
C HIS A 81 25.23 -2.45 1.74
N GLU A 82 26.06 -2.80 0.75
CA GLU A 82 27.51 -2.67 0.81
C GLU A 82 27.96 -1.21 1.02
N GLU A 83 27.35 -0.27 0.30
CA GLU A 83 27.67 1.16 0.43
C GLU A 83 27.28 1.74 1.80
N LEU A 84 26.30 1.16 2.49
CA LEU A 84 25.92 1.57 3.83
C LEU A 84 26.80 0.92 4.92
N VAL A 85 27.31 -0.30 4.67
CA VAL A 85 28.36 -0.91 5.52
C VAL A 85 29.67 -0.13 5.40
N HIS A 86 30.02 0.27 4.18
CA HIS A 86 31.28 0.96 3.85
C HIS A 86 30.99 2.30 3.18
N VAL A 87 30.63 3.30 3.98
CA VAL A 87 30.28 4.63 3.46
C VAL A 87 31.50 5.33 2.89
N TRP A 88 31.53 5.53 1.58
CA TRP A 88 32.57 6.28 0.87
C TRP A 88 32.18 7.75 0.69
N SER A 89 33.14 8.58 0.29
CA SER A 89 32.91 10.00 -0.01
C SER A 89 31.87 10.21 -1.12
N THR A 90 31.77 9.29 -2.07
CA THR A 90 30.76 9.26 -3.14
C THR A 90 29.38 8.90 -2.62
N THR A 91 29.27 7.98 -1.66
CA THR A 91 28.00 7.58 -1.03
C THR A 91 27.28 8.78 -0.42
N TYR A 92 28.00 9.66 0.28
CA TYR A 92 27.41 10.88 0.88
C TYR A 92 26.78 11.83 -0.14
N ARG A 93 27.19 11.78 -1.41
CA ARG A 93 26.68 12.66 -2.48
C ARG A 93 25.44 12.10 -3.16
N LYS A 94 25.16 10.80 -3.01
CA LYS A 94 23.99 10.17 -3.59
C LYS A 94 22.71 10.71 -2.99
N SER A 95 21.71 10.95 -3.83
CA SER A 95 20.37 11.32 -3.37
C SER A 95 19.73 10.21 -2.51
N GLY A 96 20.08 8.94 -2.76
CA GLY A 96 19.77 7.79 -1.89
C GLY A 96 20.19 8.02 -0.44
N TYR A 97 21.42 8.47 -0.21
CA TYR A 97 21.94 8.70 1.14
C TYR A 97 21.22 9.84 1.84
N GLN A 98 20.92 10.92 1.11
CA GLN A 98 20.15 12.05 1.65
C GLN A 98 18.73 11.61 2.07
N LYS A 99 18.08 10.73 1.29
CA LYS A 99 16.79 10.15 1.69
C LYS A 99 16.90 9.34 2.98
N ILE A 100 17.92 8.50 3.10
CA ILE A 100 18.15 7.69 4.30
C ILE A 100 18.33 8.58 5.53
N ARG A 101 19.16 9.62 5.42
CA ARG A 101 19.38 10.59 6.51
C ARG A 101 18.09 11.23 6.99
N THR A 102 17.34 11.85 6.08
CA THR A 102 16.10 12.54 6.46
C THR A 102 15.04 11.56 6.98
N ALA A 103 14.93 10.36 6.40
CA ALA A 103 14.04 9.33 6.90
C ALA A 103 14.41 8.87 8.31
N CYS A 104 15.70 8.72 8.62
CA CYS A 104 16.18 8.41 9.97
C CYS A 104 15.87 9.54 10.96
N GLU A 105 16.06 10.80 10.56
CA GLU A 105 15.74 11.97 11.38
C GLU A 105 14.25 12.02 11.71
N ILE A 106 13.36 11.83 10.72
CA ILE A 106 11.91 11.77 10.92
C ILE A 106 11.53 10.59 11.82
N ALA A 107 12.05 9.40 11.53
CA ALA A 107 11.79 8.20 12.33
C ALA A 107 12.20 8.40 13.81
N SER A 108 13.37 8.99 14.05
CA SER A 108 13.85 9.30 15.40
C SER A 108 12.96 10.33 16.11
N GLN A 109 12.45 11.34 15.40
CA GLN A 109 11.53 12.33 15.96
C GLN A 109 10.18 11.70 16.35
N ASP A 110 9.74 10.70 15.60
CA ASP A 110 8.52 9.93 15.89
C ASP A 110 8.74 8.79 16.92
N GLY A 111 9.96 8.67 17.47
CA GLY A 111 10.29 7.72 18.53
C GLY A 111 10.73 6.34 18.06
N TYR A 112 11.02 6.16 16.77
CA TYR A 112 11.56 4.91 16.23
C TYR A 112 13.09 4.92 16.22
N TYR A 113 13.68 3.95 16.92
CA TYR A 113 15.13 3.75 16.93
C TYR A 113 15.64 3.00 15.69
N TYR A 114 14.73 2.32 14.98
CA TYR A 114 15.07 1.51 13.82
C TYR A 114 14.17 1.87 12.64
N ILE A 115 14.76 1.89 11.45
CA ILE A 115 14.05 2.01 10.18
C ILE A 115 14.51 0.93 9.20
N TRP A 116 13.56 0.39 8.44
CA TRP A 116 13.84 -0.54 7.34
C TRP A 116 13.78 0.17 6.00
N ILE A 117 14.77 -0.08 5.14
CA ILE A 117 14.82 0.44 3.77
C ILE A 117 15.35 -0.67 2.86
N ASP A 118 14.53 -1.15 1.94
CA ASP A 118 14.78 -2.32 1.08
C ASP A 118 16.12 -2.30 0.34
N THR A 119 16.54 -1.15 -0.19
CA THR A 119 17.80 -0.98 -0.95
C THR A 119 19.05 -1.30 -0.15
N CYS A 120 19.01 -1.15 1.18
CA CYS A 120 20.16 -1.34 2.06
C CYS A 120 19.98 -2.42 3.12
N CYS A 121 18.74 -2.79 3.45
CA CYS A 121 18.45 -3.87 4.40
C CYS A 121 18.33 -5.24 3.72
N ILE A 122 18.18 -5.29 2.39
CA ILE A 122 18.26 -6.51 1.58
C ILE A 122 19.48 -6.40 0.66
N VAL A 123 20.31 -7.45 0.66
CA VAL A 123 21.44 -7.61 -0.25
C VAL A 123 20.92 -8.03 -1.62
N GLN A 124 20.72 -7.04 -2.49
CA GLN A 124 20.06 -7.21 -3.80
C GLN A 124 20.76 -8.16 -4.77
N GLN A 125 22.04 -8.45 -4.53
CA GLN A 125 22.88 -9.35 -5.31
C GLN A 125 22.96 -10.77 -4.72
N ASP A 126 22.37 -11.02 -3.56
CA ASP A 126 22.39 -12.32 -2.89
C ASP A 126 21.04 -13.04 -3.07
N GLU A 127 21.04 -14.12 -3.87
CA GLU A 127 19.83 -14.92 -4.10
C GLU A 127 19.24 -15.51 -2.81
N MET A 128 20.09 -15.86 -1.83
CA MET A 128 19.62 -16.42 -0.55
C MET A 128 18.93 -15.35 0.29
N ASP A 129 19.51 -14.15 0.34
CA ASP A 129 18.90 -13.03 1.08
C ASP A 129 17.58 -12.59 0.42
N LEU A 130 17.52 -12.59 -0.91
CA LEU A 130 16.27 -12.35 -1.65
C LEU A 130 15.21 -13.40 -1.32
N ARG A 131 15.56 -14.69 -1.30
CA ARG A 131 14.64 -15.80 -0.94
C ARG A 131 14.13 -15.70 0.49
N GLU A 132 14.93 -15.21 1.42
CA GLU A 132 14.52 -15.00 2.81
C GLU A 132 13.60 -13.79 2.98
N ASN A 133 13.88 -12.68 2.27
CA ASN A 133 13.18 -11.41 2.50
C ASN A 133 11.93 -11.21 1.63
N ILE A 134 11.98 -11.51 0.32
CA ILE A 134 10.89 -11.19 -0.63
C ILE A 134 9.54 -11.80 -0.23
N PRO A 135 9.44 -13.09 0.15
CA PRO A 135 8.20 -13.70 0.64
C PRO A 135 7.59 -12.98 1.84
N ASN A 136 8.42 -12.32 2.65
CA ASN A 136 8.05 -11.73 3.93
C ASN A 136 7.82 -10.21 3.88
N MET A 137 8.11 -9.55 2.75
CA MET A 137 8.02 -8.09 2.65
C MET A 137 6.65 -7.52 3.02
N TYR A 138 5.54 -8.18 2.65
CA TYR A 138 4.21 -7.72 3.08
C TYR A 138 4.10 -7.72 4.61
N GLY A 139 4.60 -8.75 5.28
CA GLY A 139 4.69 -8.84 6.74
C GLY A 139 5.54 -7.71 7.32
N PHE A 140 6.69 -7.40 6.71
CA PHE A 140 7.55 -6.29 7.16
C PHE A 140 6.83 -4.95 7.12
N TYR A 141 6.06 -4.68 6.06
CA TYR A 141 5.23 -3.48 5.97
C TYR A 141 4.04 -3.53 6.95
N GLN A 142 3.34 -4.66 7.06
CA GLN A 142 2.20 -4.86 7.96
C GLN A 142 2.57 -4.63 9.43
N ASN A 143 3.73 -5.14 9.84
CA ASN A 143 4.21 -5.12 11.23
C ASN A 143 5.07 -3.90 11.56
N SER A 144 5.33 -3.02 10.59
CA SER A 144 5.95 -1.71 10.84
C SER A 144 5.01 -0.81 11.66
N GLY A 145 5.58 0.05 12.50
CA GLY A 145 4.79 1.04 13.24
C GLY A 145 4.28 2.17 12.33
N ILE A 146 5.08 2.56 11.35
CA ILE A 146 4.76 3.58 10.35
C ILE A 146 5.56 3.36 9.07
N CYS A 147 4.90 3.59 7.93
CA CYS A 147 5.54 3.67 6.63
C CYS A 147 5.64 5.13 6.17
N TYR A 148 6.86 5.64 6.05
CA TYR A 148 7.12 6.92 5.42
C TYR A 148 7.19 6.73 3.91
N VAL A 149 6.43 7.50 3.15
CA VAL A 149 6.45 7.50 1.69
C VAL A 149 7.10 8.79 1.21
N TYR A 150 8.27 8.67 0.60
CA TYR A 150 8.95 9.81 -0.02
C TYR A 150 8.62 9.90 -1.52
N LEU A 151 8.08 11.04 -1.94
CA LEU A 151 7.62 11.29 -3.31
C LEU A 151 8.52 12.35 -3.99
N PRO A 152 9.62 11.95 -4.64
CA PRO A 152 10.56 12.91 -5.24
C PRO A 152 9.97 13.70 -6.41
N ASP A 153 8.86 13.22 -7.00
CA ASP A 153 8.15 13.81 -8.14
C ASP A 153 6.92 14.62 -7.74
N VAL A 154 6.77 14.95 -6.46
CA VAL A 154 5.68 15.76 -5.92
C VAL A 154 6.27 17.00 -5.27
N SER A 155 5.88 18.18 -5.76
CA SER A 155 6.28 19.48 -5.17
C SER A 155 5.14 20.16 -4.42
N SER A 156 3.90 19.69 -4.61
CA SER A 156 2.71 20.18 -3.92
C SER A 156 1.65 19.08 -3.79
N LYS A 157 0.68 19.26 -2.89
CA LYS A 157 -0.45 18.33 -2.72
C LYS A 157 -1.28 18.13 -4.00
N LYS A 158 -1.24 19.08 -4.94
CA LYS A 158 -1.92 18.95 -6.25
C LYS A 158 -1.27 17.90 -7.15
N ASP A 159 0.03 17.68 -7.00
CA ASP A 159 0.81 16.74 -7.81
C ASP A 159 0.76 15.31 -7.24
N PHE A 160 0.31 15.15 -6.00
CA PHE A 160 0.22 13.87 -5.31
C PHE A 160 -0.43 12.76 -6.15
N PRO A 161 -1.62 12.94 -6.78
CA PRO A 161 -2.24 11.88 -7.60
C PRO A 161 -1.46 11.53 -8.88
N ARG A 162 -0.50 12.37 -9.28
CA ARG A 162 0.33 12.20 -10.48
C ARG A 162 1.65 11.49 -10.18
N SER A 163 2.01 11.28 -8.92
CA SER A 163 3.24 10.59 -8.56
C SER A 163 3.33 9.21 -9.22
N ARG A 164 4.52 8.91 -9.74
CA ARG A 164 4.87 7.60 -10.29
C ARG A 164 4.84 6.50 -9.22
N TRP A 165 4.87 6.86 -7.94
CA TRP A 165 4.75 5.92 -6.83
C TRP A 165 3.50 5.04 -6.95
N PHE A 166 2.35 5.60 -7.34
CA PHE A 166 1.11 4.84 -7.55
C PHE A 166 1.14 3.86 -8.72
N LYS A 167 2.17 3.93 -9.58
CA LYS A 167 2.34 3.08 -10.76
C LYS A 167 3.43 2.02 -10.57
N ARG A 168 4.09 1.94 -9.40
CA ARG A 168 5.08 0.89 -9.11
C ARG A 168 4.38 -0.35 -8.55
N GLY A 169 4.89 -1.55 -8.87
CA GLY A 169 4.31 -2.81 -8.39
C GLY A 169 4.34 -2.94 -6.87
N TRP A 170 5.55 -2.93 -6.29
CA TRP A 170 5.77 -3.09 -4.85
C TRP A 170 5.00 -2.11 -3.98
N THR A 171 4.88 -0.84 -4.40
CA THR A 171 4.20 0.21 -3.64
C THR A 171 2.72 -0.06 -3.39
N LEU A 172 2.11 -1.05 -4.05
CA LEU A 172 0.78 -1.53 -3.69
C LEU A 172 0.78 -2.12 -2.29
N GLN A 173 1.72 -3.03 -1.99
CA GLN A 173 1.85 -3.65 -0.67
C GLN A 173 2.27 -2.60 0.36
N GLU A 174 3.16 -1.69 -0.02
CA GLU A 174 3.64 -0.59 0.83
C GLU A 174 2.51 0.40 1.20
N LEU A 175 1.48 0.52 0.35
CA LEU A 175 0.28 1.31 0.65
C LEU A 175 -0.67 0.59 1.62
N VAL A 176 -0.96 -0.67 1.32
CA VAL A 176 -2.11 -1.38 1.91
C VAL A 176 -1.75 -2.20 3.14
N ALA A 177 -0.52 -2.72 3.22
CA ALA A 177 -0.08 -3.54 4.35
C ALA A 177 0.14 -2.72 5.62
N PRO A 178 0.88 -1.59 5.62
CA PRO A 178 1.11 -0.84 6.86
C PRO A 178 -0.19 -0.26 7.40
N ARG A 179 -0.27 -0.20 8.73
CA ARG A 179 -1.37 0.50 9.41
C ARG A 179 -1.34 1.99 9.08
N THR A 180 -0.19 2.62 9.32
CA THR A 180 0.03 4.05 9.12
C THR A 180 0.95 4.26 7.95
N VAL A 181 0.53 5.12 7.02
CA VAL A 181 1.37 5.56 5.89
C VAL A 181 1.33 7.07 5.86
N ALA A 182 2.48 7.72 5.98
CA ALA A 182 2.65 9.16 5.98
C ALA A 182 3.37 9.60 4.70
N PHE A 183 2.78 10.52 3.94
CA PHE A 183 3.30 10.93 2.64
C PHE A 183 4.07 12.25 2.74
N TYR A 184 5.24 12.28 2.11
CA TYR A 184 6.14 13.42 2.08
C TYR A 184 6.46 13.80 0.64
N ASP A 185 6.53 15.11 0.38
CA ASP A 185 6.93 15.65 -0.92
C ASP A 185 8.46 15.62 -1.13
N THR A 186 8.91 16.15 -2.26
CA THR A 186 10.34 16.24 -2.64
C THR A 186 11.19 17.05 -1.66
N TYR A 187 10.57 17.88 -0.81
CA TYR A 187 11.22 18.68 0.22
C TYR A 187 11.03 18.11 1.62
N TRP A 188 10.57 16.85 1.74
CA TRP A 188 10.22 16.20 3.00
C TRP A 188 9.17 16.96 3.81
N ARG A 189 8.25 17.67 3.13
CA ARG A 189 7.09 18.28 3.77
C ARG A 189 5.95 17.28 3.82
N TYR A 190 5.31 17.20 4.97
CA TYR A 190 4.16 16.33 5.18
C TYR A 190 2.97 16.77 4.30
N LEU A 191 2.44 15.83 3.51
CA LEU A 191 1.28 16.03 2.62
C LEU A 191 -0.05 15.57 3.24
N GLY A 192 0.06 14.62 4.17
CA GLY A 192 -1.04 13.93 4.83
C GLY A 192 -0.74 12.45 5.01
N ASP A 193 -1.53 11.78 5.84
CA ASP A 193 -1.51 10.32 5.98
C ASP A 193 -2.52 9.62 5.06
N LYS A 194 -2.45 8.28 4.99
CA LYS A 194 -3.36 7.44 4.19
C LYS A 194 -4.84 7.66 4.50
N ARG A 195 -5.20 7.97 5.75
CA ARG A 195 -6.59 8.22 6.15
C ARG A 195 -7.04 9.61 5.70
N GLU A 196 -6.20 10.61 5.85
CA GLU A 196 -6.45 11.99 5.40
C GLU A 196 -6.54 12.09 3.87
N LEU A 197 -5.75 11.30 3.14
CA LEU A 197 -5.67 11.29 1.68
C LEU A 197 -6.49 10.17 1.03
N LYS A 198 -7.37 9.49 1.80
CA LYS A 198 -8.07 8.28 1.34
C LYS A 198 -8.90 8.50 0.07
N GLU A 199 -9.48 9.68 -0.11
CA GLU A 199 -10.30 9.98 -1.29
C GLU A 199 -9.43 10.17 -2.54
N GLU A 200 -8.32 10.88 -2.43
CA GLU A 200 -7.33 11.04 -3.49
C GLU A 200 -6.72 9.69 -3.88
N ILE A 201 -6.31 8.90 -2.89
CA ILE A 201 -5.74 7.56 -3.10
C ILE A 201 -6.78 6.64 -3.72
N SER A 202 -8.03 6.66 -3.24
CA SER A 202 -9.11 5.83 -3.78
C SER A 202 -9.37 6.13 -5.25
N ARG A 203 -9.46 7.42 -5.62
CA ARG A 203 -9.60 7.84 -7.03
C ARG A 203 -8.43 7.36 -7.90
N LYS A 204 -7.22 7.31 -7.35
CA LYS A 204 -6.02 6.91 -8.09
C LYS A 204 -5.85 5.39 -8.21
N THR A 205 -6.28 4.63 -7.21
CA THR A 205 -5.94 3.21 -7.07
C THR A 205 -7.14 2.27 -7.15
N THR A 206 -8.36 2.81 -7.15
CA THR A 206 -9.64 2.08 -7.05
C THR A 206 -9.88 1.35 -5.71
N ILE A 207 -8.94 1.46 -4.76
CA ILE A 207 -9.08 0.92 -3.41
C ILE A 207 -10.14 1.72 -2.65
N SER A 208 -11.05 1.04 -1.94
CA SER A 208 -12.12 1.71 -1.20
C SER A 208 -11.56 2.66 -0.11
N PRO A 209 -12.14 3.86 0.11
CA PRO A 209 -11.81 4.69 1.25
C PRO A 209 -11.96 3.96 2.59
N ASP A 210 -12.84 2.97 2.68
CA ASP A 210 -13.04 2.15 3.89
C ASP A 210 -11.83 1.25 4.18
N ILE A 211 -11.22 0.69 3.13
CA ILE A 211 -9.98 -0.08 3.26
C ILE A 211 -8.81 0.84 3.63
N LEU A 212 -8.72 2.01 2.99
CA LEU A 212 -7.64 2.98 3.22
C LEU A 212 -7.71 3.59 4.62
N SER A 213 -8.92 3.84 5.12
CA SER A 213 -9.13 4.27 6.50
C SER A 213 -9.06 3.13 7.51
N GLY A 214 -9.16 1.90 7.04
CA GLY A 214 -9.12 0.67 7.82
C GLY A 214 -10.38 0.35 8.61
N THR A 215 -11.51 0.95 8.21
CA THR A 215 -12.84 0.53 8.65
C THR A 215 -13.24 -0.80 8.02
N GLN A 216 -12.64 -1.18 6.89
CA GLN A 216 -12.80 -2.49 6.25
C GLN A 216 -11.47 -3.22 6.16
N SER A 217 -11.45 -4.49 6.56
CA SER A 217 -10.27 -5.35 6.45
C SER A 217 -10.05 -5.80 5.00
N ILE A 218 -8.79 -5.78 4.56
CA ILE A 218 -8.38 -6.31 3.26
C ILE A 218 -8.67 -7.82 3.16
N GLN A 219 -8.54 -8.57 4.26
CA GLN A 219 -8.85 -10.01 4.30
C GLN A 219 -10.30 -10.32 3.88
N GLY A 220 -11.24 -9.40 4.13
CA GLY A 220 -12.64 -9.53 3.71
C GLY A 220 -12.89 -9.20 2.23
N ILE A 221 -11.88 -8.73 1.49
CA ILE A 221 -11.99 -8.39 0.06
C ILE A 221 -11.67 -9.63 -0.78
N ALA A 222 -12.47 -9.90 -1.82
CA ALA A 222 -12.23 -11.02 -2.71
C ALA A 222 -10.85 -10.92 -3.38
N ILE A 223 -10.18 -12.05 -3.58
CA ILE A 223 -8.84 -12.12 -4.18
C ILE A 223 -8.81 -11.41 -5.54
N ILE A 224 -9.84 -11.63 -6.36
CA ILE A 224 -9.98 -11.01 -7.68
C ILE A 224 -10.00 -9.48 -7.61
N ASP A 225 -10.69 -8.90 -6.62
CA ASP A 225 -10.75 -7.45 -6.44
C ASP A 225 -9.38 -6.90 -6.02
N ARG A 226 -8.65 -7.60 -5.14
CA ARG A 226 -7.28 -7.21 -4.75
C ARG A 226 -6.33 -7.24 -5.94
N MET A 227 -6.47 -8.23 -6.83
CA MET A 227 -5.68 -8.32 -8.06
C MET A 227 -5.94 -7.12 -8.98
N THR A 228 -7.17 -6.60 -9.05
CA THR A 228 -7.47 -5.44 -9.90
C THR A 228 -6.66 -4.18 -9.52
N TRP A 229 -6.23 -4.05 -8.26
CA TRP A 229 -5.41 -2.92 -7.79
C TRP A 229 -3.98 -2.90 -8.37
N ALA A 230 -3.57 -4.01 -8.99
CA ALA A 230 -2.26 -4.17 -9.61
C ALA A 230 -2.24 -3.86 -11.12
N LEU A 231 -3.40 -3.79 -11.77
CA LEU A 231 -3.52 -3.77 -13.23
C LEU A 231 -2.75 -2.64 -13.93
N GLU A 232 -2.64 -1.47 -13.31
CA GLU A 232 -1.94 -0.31 -13.88
C GLU A 232 -0.50 -0.13 -13.39
N ARG A 233 0.00 -1.08 -12.60
CA ARG A 233 1.32 -1.00 -11.96
C ARG A 233 2.38 -1.69 -12.82
N LYS A 234 3.61 -1.19 -12.70
CA LYS A 234 4.79 -1.62 -13.47
C LYS A 234 5.95 -1.92 -12.52
N THR A 235 6.79 -2.86 -12.92
CA THR A 235 7.98 -3.26 -12.17
C THR A 235 9.25 -3.04 -13.00
N THR A 236 10.38 -2.81 -12.32
CA THR A 236 11.69 -2.71 -13.01
C THR A 236 12.18 -4.10 -13.40
N LYS A 237 12.25 -5.03 -12.45
CA LYS A 237 12.45 -6.46 -12.74
C LYS A 237 11.10 -7.04 -13.16
N ARG A 238 11.03 -7.70 -14.32
CA ARG A 238 9.75 -8.17 -14.88
C ARG A 238 9.10 -9.25 -14.00
N GLN A 239 9.91 -10.07 -13.35
CA GLN A 239 9.47 -11.13 -12.44
C GLN A 239 8.73 -10.58 -11.21
N ASP A 240 9.04 -9.35 -10.78
CA ASP A 240 8.37 -8.71 -9.65
C ASP A 240 6.87 -8.49 -9.90
N LEU A 241 6.39 -8.56 -11.15
CA LEU A 241 4.95 -8.54 -11.44
C LEU A 241 4.22 -9.65 -10.66
N ALA A 242 4.90 -10.78 -10.43
CA ALA A 242 4.42 -11.88 -9.60
C ALA A 242 4.72 -11.63 -8.11
N TYR A 243 6.00 -11.41 -7.79
CA TYR A 243 6.47 -11.38 -6.40
C TYR A 243 5.89 -10.22 -5.59
N CYS A 244 5.58 -9.08 -6.23
CA CYS A 244 5.00 -7.93 -5.54
C CYS A 244 3.50 -8.10 -5.21
N LEU A 245 2.88 -9.25 -5.54
CA LEU A 245 1.47 -9.53 -5.25
C LEU A 245 1.28 -10.65 -4.23
N GLN A 246 2.27 -11.51 -4.06
CA GLN A 246 2.12 -12.75 -3.30
C GLN A 246 1.57 -12.52 -1.88
N GLY A 247 2.11 -11.53 -1.16
CA GLY A 247 1.69 -11.19 0.19
C GLY A 247 0.25 -10.69 0.25
N LEU A 248 -0.13 -9.77 -0.65
CA LEU A 248 -1.49 -9.23 -0.77
C LEU A 248 -2.54 -10.31 -1.10
N LEU A 249 -2.15 -11.31 -1.89
CA LEU A 249 -3.04 -12.41 -2.28
C LEU A 249 -2.96 -13.61 -1.31
N GLY A 250 -2.05 -13.55 -0.33
CA GLY A 250 -1.86 -14.59 0.67
C GLY A 250 -1.28 -15.89 0.10
N VAL A 251 -0.49 -15.82 -0.97
CA VAL A 251 0.25 -16.96 -1.51
C VAL A 251 1.74 -16.70 -1.39
N THR A 252 2.55 -17.73 -1.55
CA THR A 252 4.01 -17.61 -1.51
C THR A 252 4.60 -18.24 -2.76
N VAL A 253 5.45 -17.47 -3.44
CA VAL A 253 6.22 -17.89 -4.60
C VAL A 253 7.68 -17.58 -4.30
N GLU A 254 8.54 -18.61 -4.31
CA GLU A 254 9.96 -18.41 -4.08
C GLU A 254 10.57 -17.59 -5.24
N PRO A 255 11.30 -16.50 -4.95
CA PRO A 255 11.85 -15.66 -6.00
C PRO A 255 12.97 -16.36 -6.77
N ASP A 256 12.79 -16.43 -8.10
CA ASP A 256 13.83 -16.73 -9.07
C ASP A 256 13.90 -15.55 -10.06
N TYR A 257 15.04 -14.86 -10.12
CA TYR A 257 15.25 -13.77 -11.07
C TYR A 257 15.97 -14.20 -12.35
N ARG A 258 16.35 -15.48 -12.46
CA ARG A 258 16.94 -16.09 -13.66
C ARG A 258 15.87 -16.68 -14.56
N GLU A 259 14.69 -17.00 -14.02
CA GLU A 259 13.58 -17.51 -14.83
C GLU A 259 12.99 -16.43 -15.75
N PHE A 260 12.34 -16.88 -16.82
CA PHE A 260 11.57 -16.00 -17.68
C PHE A 260 10.38 -15.44 -16.90
N TRP A 261 10.13 -14.15 -17.00
CA TRP A 261 9.12 -13.48 -16.18
C TRP A 261 7.69 -14.00 -16.36
N LEU A 262 7.32 -14.57 -17.52
CA LEU A 262 6.02 -15.24 -17.64
C LEU A 262 5.94 -16.48 -16.75
N GLU A 263 7.03 -17.21 -16.56
CA GLU A 263 7.06 -18.36 -15.65
C GLU A 263 6.85 -17.92 -14.20
N SER A 264 7.48 -16.83 -13.76
CA SER A 264 7.22 -16.26 -12.42
C SER A 264 5.74 -15.94 -12.21
N PHE A 265 5.07 -15.44 -13.26
CA PHE A 265 3.67 -15.06 -13.21
C PHE A 265 2.74 -16.28 -13.30
N ASN A 266 3.13 -17.32 -14.05
CA ASN A 266 2.45 -18.60 -14.08
C ASN A 266 2.54 -19.29 -12.71
N ARG A 267 3.72 -19.30 -12.06
CA ARG A 267 3.89 -19.82 -10.70
C ARG A 267 2.98 -19.12 -9.69
N LEU A 268 2.80 -17.80 -9.80
CA LEU A 268 1.79 -17.07 -9.02
C LEU A 268 0.38 -17.58 -9.32
N GLY A 269 0.02 -17.71 -10.60
CA GLY A 269 -1.28 -18.26 -11.04
C GLY A 269 -1.54 -19.65 -10.45
N ARG A 270 -0.60 -20.59 -10.58
CA ARG A 270 -0.70 -21.95 -10.02
C ARG A 270 -0.85 -21.91 -8.49
N ALA A 271 -0.08 -21.07 -7.79
CA ALA A 271 -0.21 -20.91 -6.34
C ALA A 271 -1.59 -20.36 -5.93
N LEU A 272 -2.16 -19.43 -6.72
CA LEU A 272 -3.50 -18.90 -6.51
C LEU A 272 -4.58 -19.95 -6.75
N LEU A 273 -4.54 -20.68 -7.87
CA LEU A 273 -5.52 -21.72 -8.19
C LEU A 273 -5.48 -22.86 -7.18
N LYS A 274 -4.28 -23.24 -6.71
CA LYS A 274 -4.12 -24.24 -5.65
C LYS A 274 -4.75 -23.79 -4.33
N LYS A 275 -4.60 -22.52 -3.96
CA LYS A 275 -5.13 -21.98 -2.69
C LYS A 275 -6.62 -21.62 -2.76
N TYR A 276 -7.08 -21.16 -3.92
CA TYR A 276 -8.41 -20.65 -4.17
C TYR A 276 -8.98 -21.29 -5.45
N PRO A 277 -9.41 -22.57 -5.41
CA PRO A 277 -9.87 -23.30 -6.60
C PRO A 277 -11.06 -22.64 -7.31
N GLU A 278 -11.87 -21.85 -6.62
CA GLU A 278 -12.98 -21.11 -7.21
C GLU A 278 -12.53 -20.04 -8.22
N LEU A 279 -11.25 -19.64 -8.20
CA LEU A 279 -10.69 -18.70 -9.17
C LEU A 279 -10.59 -19.30 -10.57
N GLU A 280 -10.48 -20.63 -10.70
CA GLU A 280 -10.35 -21.31 -12.00
C GLU A 280 -11.50 -20.92 -12.93
N LYS A 281 -12.74 -21.07 -12.43
CA LYS A 281 -13.96 -20.72 -13.15
C LYS A 281 -14.13 -19.20 -13.33
N LYS A 282 -13.73 -18.40 -12.35
CA LYS A 282 -13.90 -16.92 -12.39
C LYS A 282 -12.95 -16.26 -13.38
N LEU A 283 -11.73 -16.76 -13.47
CA LEU A 283 -10.67 -16.24 -14.34
C LEU A 283 -10.63 -16.97 -15.69
N GLY A 284 -11.26 -18.14 -15.81
CA GLY A 284 -11.25 -18.92 -17.05
C GLY A 284 -9.88 -19.53 -17.36
N VAL A 285 -9.11 -19.86 -16.33
CA VAL A 285 -7.74 -20.39 -16.44
C VAL A 285 -7.56 -21.58 -15.52
N SER A 286 -7.01 -22.68 -16.06
CA SER A 286 -6.70 -23.91 -15.32
C SER A 286 -5.19 -24.09 -15.10
N ASP A 287 -4.83 -24.90 -14.11
CA ASP A 287 -3.43 -25.23 -13.82
C ASP A 287 -2.75 -25.97 -15.01
N ALA A 288 -3.54 -26.78 -15.74
CA ALA A 288 -3.09 -27.45 -16.96
C ALA A 288 -2.69 -26.45 -18.06
N GLN A 289 -3.47 -25.39 -18.26
CA GLN A 289 -3.12 -24.32 -19.22
C GLN A 289 -1.86 -23.59 -18.78
N LEU A 290 -1.70 -23.30 -17.49
CA LEU A 290 -0.48 -22.63 -17.01
C LEU A 290 0.78 -23.50 -17.12
N SER A 291 0.64 -24.79 -17.36
CA SER A 291 1.76 -25.71 -17.59
C SER A 291 2.22 -25.74 -19.04
N ASP A 292 1.44 -25.14 -19.95
CA ASP A 292 1.76 -24.97 -21.36
C ASP A 292 2.60 -23.69 -21.55
N PRO A 293 3.79 -23.76 -22.18
CA PRO A 293 4.65 -22.60 -22.41
C PRO A 293 4.03 -21.53 -23.32
N ASP A 294 3.02 -21.87 -24.13
CA ASP A 294 2.32 -20.92 -25.02
C ASP A 294 1.25 -20.10 -24.29
N TYR A 295 0.93 -20.46 -23.05
CA TYR A 295 -0.06 -19.76 -22.23
C TYR A 295 0.59 -19.09 -21.03
N SER A 296 0.05 -17.91 -20.69
CA SER A 296 0.43 -17.26 -19.46
C SER A 296 -0.77 -16.82 -18.65
N PHE A 297 -0.61 -16.83 -17.32
CA PHE A 297 -1.61 -16.29 -16.40
C PHE A 297 -1.90 -14.82 -16.71
N ARG A 298 -0.93 -14.10 -17.29
CA ARG A 298 -1.13 -12.73 -17.74
C ARG A 298 -2.10 -12.68 -18.90
N ASP A 299 -1.89 -13.50 -19.92
CA ASP A 299 -2.72 -13.43 -21.12
C ASP A 299 -4.14 -13.97 -20.84
N CYS A 300 -4.26 -15.05 -20.07
CA CYS A 300 -5.55 -15.68 -19.78
C CYS A 300 -6.39 -14.91 -18.75
N ALA A 301 -5.78 -14.45 -17.65
CA ALA A 301 -6.54 -13.89 -16.52
C ALA A 301 -6.50 -12.36 -16.46
N TRP A 302 -5.44 -11.71 -16.95
CA TRP A 302 -5.26 -10.27 -16.77
C TRP A 302 -6.22 -9.44 -17.61
N GLU A 303 -6.55 -9.88 -18.83
CA GLU A 303 -7.58 -9.24 -19.65
C GLU A 303 -8.95 -9.32 -18.97
N ARG A 304 -9.31 -10.51 -18.46
CA ARG A 304 -10.54 -10.70 -17.69
C ARG A 304 -10.61 -9.84 -16.44
N LEU A 305 -9.47 -9.65 -15.75
CA LEU A 305 -9.38 -8.74 -14.60
C LEU A 305 -9.62 -7.27 -15.00
N MET A 306 -9.17 -6.84 -16.18
CA MET A 306 -9.47 -5.50 -16.69
C MET A 306 -10.97 -5.31 -16.89
N GLU A 307 -11.66 -6.25 -17.54
CA GLU A 307 -13.11 -6.21 -17.72
C GLU A 307 -13.85 -6.15 -16.38
N ILE A 308 -13.41 -6.96 -15.40
CA ILE A 308 -14.00 -6.99 -14.05
C ILE A 308 -13.82 -5.64 -13.35
N ARG A 309 -12.62 -5.05 -13.43
CA ARG A 309 -12.35 -3.73 -12.85
C ARG A 309 -13.24 -2.67 -13.49
N ASP A 310 -13.35 -2.65 -14.80
CA ASP A 310 -14.08 -1.61 -15.52
C ASP A 310 -15.58 -1.70 -15.22
N ASN A 311 -16.16 -2.90 -15.17
CA ASN A 311 -17.52 -3.15 -14.70
C ASN A 311 -17.74 -2.67 -13.24
N MET A 312 -16.79 -2.93 -12.34
CA MET A 312 -16.87 -2.45 -10.95
C MET A 312 -16.85 -0.91 -10.87
N LEU A 313 -16.04 -0.26 -11.71
CA LEU A 313 -15.97 1.20 -11.77
C LEU A 313 -17.28 1.80 -12.29
N GLU A 314 -17.87 1.23 -13.33
CA GLU A 314 -19.17 1.64 -13.85
C GLU A 314 -20.28 1.50 -12.81
N GLN A 315 -20.34 0.37 -12.09
CA GLN A 315 -21.31 0.17 -11.02
C GLN A 315 -21.17 1.21 -9.90
N ARG A 316 -19.93 1.52 -9.48
CA ARG A 316 -19.66 2.55 -8.48
C ARG A 316 -20.05 3.95 -8.95
N LEU A 317 -19.82 4.26 -10.23
CA LEU A 317 -20.25 5.53 -10.83
C LEU A 317 -21.78 5.62 -10.83
N ASN A 318 -22.47 4.58 -11.27
CA ASN A 318 -23.93 4.52 -11.30
C ASN A 318 -24.53 4.69 -9.90
N GLN A 319 -24.00 3.98 -8.88
CA GLN A 319 -24.44 4.15 -7.49
C GLN A 319 -24.25 5.58 -6.96
N ARG A 320 -23.16 6.26 -7.35
CA ARG A 320 -22.94 7.69 -7.00
C ARG A 320 -23.95 8.60 -7.69
N PHE A 321 -24.30 8.34 -8.95
CA PHE A 321 -25.35 9.08 -9.65
C PHE A 321 -26.73 8.88 -9.01
N THR A 322 -27.09 7.65 -8.64
CA THR A 322 -28.37 7.37 -7.95
C THR A 322 -28.43 8.03 -6.57
N ARG A 323 -27.33 8.01 -5.80
CA ARG A 323 -27.22 8.71 -4.51
C ARG A 323 -27.33 10.22 -4.65
N ARG A 324 -26.70 10.82 -5.67
CA ARG A 324 -26.85 12.26 -5.95
C ARG A 324 -28.28 12.61 -6.35
N SER A 325 -28.89 11.85 -7.26
CA SER A 325 -30.27 12.07 -7.70
C SER A 325 -31.29 11.94 -6.56
N SER A 326 -31.09 10.99 -5.63
CA SER A 326 -31.92 10.84 -4.43
C SER A 326 -31.69 11.94 -3.38
N MET A 327 -30.47 12.47 -3.24
CA MET A 327 -30.21 13.68 -2.45
C MET A 327 -30.89 14.91 -3.07
N THR A 328 -30.80 15.10 -4.39
CA THR A 328 -31.47 16.22 -5.07
C THR A 328 -32.99 16.14 -4.91
N LYS A 329 -33.59 14.94 -5.01
CA LYS A 329 -35.03 14.75 -4.76
C LYS A 329 -35.43 15.06 -3.31
N ARG A 330 -34.58 14.77 -2.31
CA ARG A 330 -34.85 15.18 -0.91
C ARG A 330 -34.76 16.69 -0.68
N TYR A 331 -33.90 17.39 -1.41
CA TYR A 331 -33.81 18.85 -1.32
C TYR A 331 -34.98 19.57 -2.01
N VAL A 332 -35.51 19.00 -3.11
CA VAL A 332 -36.68 19.55 -3.81
C VAL A 332 -37.99 19.24 -3.06
N GLY A 333 -38.06 18.12 -2.32
CA GLY A 333 -39.24 17.74 -1.52
C GLY A 333 -39.46 18.52 -0.21
N ASN A 334 -38.60 19.49 0.12
CA ASN A 334 -38.71 20.33 1.32
C ASN A 334 -39.12 21.79 1.03
N TRP A 335 -39.59 22.09 -0.19
CA TRP A 335 -39.98 23.43 -0.63
C TRP A 335 -41.49 23.64 -0.86
N ASP A 336 -42.34 22.66 -0.49
CA ASP A 336 -43.80 22.82 -0.55
C ASP A 336 -44.37 22.91 0.87
N GLY A 337 -44.40 24.12 1.43
CA GLY A 337 -44.98 24.34 2.76
C GLY A 337 -44.71 25.71 3.38
N ALA A 338 -45.03 26.81 2.68
CA ALA A 338 -45.18 28.12 3.31
C ALA A 338 -46.19 28.97 2.53
N SER A 339 -47.47 28.67 2.69
CA SER A 339 -48.56 29.60 2.43
C SER A 339 -48.48 30.75 3.45
N GLY A 340 -48.01 31.92 3.01
CA GLY A 340 -48.09 33.16 3.79
C GLY A 340 -49.49 33.79 3.66
N PRO A 341 -50.00 34.45 4.71
CA PRO A 341 -51.33 35.05 4.69
C PRO A 341 -51.37 36.34 3.85
N GLU A 342 -52.54 36.58 3.26
CA GLU A 342 -52.94 37.80 2.57
C GLU A 342 -52.79 39.02 3.49
N ASP A 343 -52.23 40.11 2.95
CA ASP A 343 -52.55 41.44 3.44
C ASP A 343 -52.65 42.41 2.26
N SER A 344 -53.86 42.94 2.12
CA SER A 344 -54.28 43.95 1.17
C SER A 344 -53.95 45.36 1.70
N SER A 345 -53.20 46.15 0.94
CA SER A 345 -53.32 47.61 1.01
C SER A 345 -52.85 48.30 -0.27
N THR A 346 -53.77 49.06 -0.83
CA THR A 346 -53.75 49.83 -2.07
C THR A 346 -53.10 51.21 -1.90
N ALA A 347 -52.27 51.63 -2.87
CA ALA A 347 -52.02 53.01 -3.38
C ALA A 347 -50.77 52.93 -4.30
N CYS A 348 -50.71 53.41 -5.55
CA CYS A 348 -51.51 54.34 -6.36
C CYS A 348 -51.86 53.75 -7.72
#